data_AF-A0A8W8K1B8-F1
#
_entry.id   AF-A0A8W8K1B8-F1
#
_cell.length_a   1.000
_cell.length_b   1.000
_cell.length_c   1.000
_cell.angle_alpha   90.00
_cell.angle_beta   90.00
_cell.angle_gamma   90.00
#
_symmetry.space_group_name_H-M   'P 1'
#
loop_
_entity.id
_entity.type
_entity.pdbx_description
1 polymer ?
#
loop_
_entity_poly.entity_id
_entity_poly.type
_entity_poly.pdbx_seq_one_letter_code
_entity_poly.pdbx_strand_id
1 'polypeptide(L)'
;HVFFSKIKESVSLELDNNHETVDEEIFAMVTSCKHLKDFTLNAVILIPTIQQIMELQRERKIDLRTFRLTACGLSENEWTELSEIRDSYSTMIEQRALDFRFTTDLIVDFS
;
A
#
# COMPACT_ATOMS: atom_id res chain seq x y z
N HIS A 1 -37.35 -9.45 -14.93
CA HIS A 1 -36.25 -10.30 -14.44
C HIS A 1 -34.95 -9.76 -14.99
N VAL A 2 -34.22 -8.95 -14.22
CA VAL A 2 -32.88 -8.49 -14.62
C VAL A 2 -31.88 -9.47 -14.02
N PHE A 3 -31.18 -10.20 -14.89
CA PHE A 3 -30.07 -11.06 -14.51
C PHE A 3 -28.86 -10.18 -14.17
N PHE A 4 -28.42 -10.20 -12.91
CA PHE A 4 -27.12 -9.66 -12.54
C PHE A 4 -26.04 -10.66 -12.96
N SER A 5 -25.28 -10.33 -14.00
CA SER A 5 -24.12 -11.11 -14.45
C SER A 5 -22.95 -10.94 -13.47
N LYS A 6 -22.40 -12.05 -12.95
CA LYS A 6 -21.09 -12.21 -12.27
C LYS A 6 -20.58 -11.00 -11.46
N ILE A 7 -20.72 -11.09 -10.14
CA ILE A 7 -19.96 -10.27 -9.17
C ILE A 7 -18.47 -10.46 -9.46
N LYS A 8 -17.71 -9.37 -9.73
CA LYS A 8 -16.24 -9.41 -9.75
C LYS A 8 -15.77 -9.56 -8.30
N GLU A 9 -15.16 -10.69 -7.96
CA GLU A 9 -14.84 -11.10 -6.58
C GLU A 9 -13.70 -10.30 -5.90
N SER A 10 -13.14 -9.31 -6.60
CA SER A 10 -12.06 -8.44 -6.13
C SER A 10 -12.32 -6.97 -6.51
N VAL A 11 -11.90 -6.08 -5.62
CA VAL A 11 -11.91 -4.63 -5.82
C VAL A 11 -10.47 -4.14 -5.92
N SER A 12 -10.26 -3.20 -6.85
CA SER A 12 -9.02 -2.46 -7.00
C SER A 12 -9.32 -1.00 -6.67
N LEU A 13 -8.45 -0.35 -5.91
CA LEU A 13 -8.58 1.06 -5.55
C LEU A 13 -7.30 1.81 -5.93
N GLU A 14 -7.48 2.96 -6.57
CA GLU A 14 -6.42 3.89 -6.88
C GLU A 14 -6.78 5.23 -6.22
N LEU A 15 -5.89 5.76 -5.38
CA LEU A 15 -6.07 7.04 -4.71
C LEU A 15 -4.88 7.93 -5.02
N ASP A 16 -5.19 9.18 -5.35
CA ASP A 16 -4.22 10.24 -5.58
C ASP A 16 -4.58 11.40 -4.64
N ASN A 17 -3.85 11.50 -3.52
CA ASN A 17 -3.99 12.53 -2.51
C ASN A 17 -2.62 12.96 -1.97
N ASN A 18 -1.92 13.77 -2.75
CA ASN A 18 -0.62 14.33 -2.39
C ASN A 18 -0.70 15.62 -1.56
N HIS A 19 -1.88 15.98 -1.04
CA HIS A 19 -2.11 17.27 -0.38
C HIS A 19 -2.27 17.16 1.15
N GLU A 20 -2.79 16.04 1.64
CA GLU A 20 -3.04 15.82 3.07
C GLU A 20 -2.81 14.36 3.47
N THR A 21 -2.56 14.14 4.76
CA THR A 21 -2.43 12.81 5.36
C THR A 21 -3.78 12.10 5.36
N VAL A 22 -3.82 10.87 4.87
CA VAL A 22 -5.02 10.02 4.77
C VAL A 22 -4.88 8.69 5.51
N ASP A 23 -4.01 8.68 6.52
CA ASP A 23 -3.61 7.48 7.26
C ASP A 23 -4.78 6.72 7.88
N GLU A 24 -5.71 7.43 8.54
CA GLU A 24 -6.87 6.81 9.20
C GLU A 24 -7.83 6.20 8.18
N GLU A 25 -8.12 6.91 7.08
CA GLU A 25 -9.00 6.46 6.01
C GLU A 25 -8.42 5.26 5.27
N ILE A 26 -7.12 5.29 4.97
CA ILE A 26 -6.40 4.18 4.35
C ILE A 26 -6.45 2.96 5.26
N PHE A 27 -6.16 3.14 6.54
CA PHE A 27 -6.17 2.05 7.49
C PHE A 27 -7.57 1.43 7.63
N ALA A 28 -8.61 2.27 7.74
CA ALA A 28 -10.00 1.84 7.80
C ALA A 28 -10.40 1.08 6.52
N MET A 29 -10.00 1.57 5.34
CA MET A 29 -10.28 0.94 4.05
C MET A 29 -9.66 -0.46 3.95
N VAL A 30 -8.35 -0.55 4.24
CA VAL A 30 -7.58 -1.80 4.11
C VAL A 30 -8.06 -2.87 5.10
N THR A 31 -8.49 -2.46 6.30
CA THR A 31 -9.01 -3.38 7.33
C THR A 31 -10.47 -3.77 7.11
N SER A 32 -11.30 -2.89 6.55
CA SER A 32 -12.73 -3.14 6.36
C SER A 32 -13.05 -3.89 5.06
N CYS A 33 -12.26 -3.66 3.99
CA CYS A 33 -12.55 -4.19 2.67
C CYS A 33 -11.86 -5.54 2.41
N LYS A 34 -12.53 -6.65 2.78
CA LYS A 34 -12.01 -8.03 2.57
C LYS A 34 -11.77 -8.40 1.10
N HIS A 35 -12.46 -7.71 0.19
CA HIS A 35 -12.36 -7.94 -1.26
C HIS A 35 -11.32 -7.02 -1.93
N LEU A 36 -10.70 -6.09 -1.20
CA LEU A 36 -9.62 -5.27 -1.74
C LEU A 36 -8.42 -6.18 -2.02
N LYS A 37 -8.03 -6.28 -3.29
CA LYS A 37 -6.87 -7.08 -3.73
C LYS A 37 -5.77 -6.22 -4.30
N ASP A 38 -6.13 -5.12 -4.95
CA ASP A 38 -5.15 -4.22 -5.55
C ASP A 38 -5.34 -2.83 -4.99
N PHE A 39 -4.29 -2.29 -4.40
CA PHE A 39 -4.32 -0.98 -3.80
C PHE A 39 -3.14 -0.17 -4.33
N THR A 40 -3.43 0.91 -5.06
CA THR A 40 -2.44 1.86 -5.54
C THR A 40 -2.70 3.21 -4.90
N LEU A 41 -1.66 3.83 -4.38
CA LEU A 41 -1.75 5.05 -3.60
C LEU A 41 -0.63 6.01 -4.02
N ASN A 42 -0.98 7.24 -4.33
CA ASN A 42 -0.07 8.36 -4.46
C ASN A 42 -0.47 9.37 -3.37
N ALA A 43 0.22 9.41 -2.24
CA ALA A 43 -0.21 10.24 -1.13
C ALA A 43 0.88 10.59 -0.13
N VAL A 44 0.61 11.63 0.67
CA VAL A 44 1.33 11.88 1.91
C VAL A 44 0.85 10.87 2.96
N ILE A 45 1.71 9.97 3.38
CA ILE A 45 1.39 8.89 4.32
C ILE A 45 2.54 8.71 5.31
N LEU A 46 2.20 8.47 6.57
CA LEU A 46 3.20 8.24 7.61
C LEU A 46 3.78 6.83 7.50
N ILE A 47 5.08 6.71 7.73
CA ILE A 47 5.80 5.42 7.74
C ILE A 47 5.16 4.41 8.72
N PRO A 48 4.79 4.78 9.96
CA PRO A 48 4.09 3.87 10.87
C PRO A 48 2.83 3.23 10.27
N THR A 49 2.06 3.96 9.46
CA THR A 49 0.85 3.45 8.81
C THR A 49 1.19 2.36 7.80
N ILE A 50 2.23 2.57 6.99
CA ILE A 50 2.73 1.56 6.04
C ILE A 50 3.19 0.32 6.79
N GLN A 51 3.98 0.50 7.85
CA GLN A 51 4.46 -0.62 8.67
C GLN A 51 3.30 -1.42 9.28
N GLN A 52 2.24 -0.74 9.72
CA GLN A 52 1.06 -1.39 10.27
C GLN A 52 0.29 -2.19 9.21
N ILE A 53 0.14 -1.66 7.99
CA ILE A 53 -0.46 -2.40 6.85
C ILE A 53 0.36 -3.65 6.54
N MET A 54 1.69 -3.54 6.51
CA MET A 54 2.59 -4.67 6.27
C MET A 54 2.49 -5.73 7.37
N GLU A 55 2.36 -5.33 8.64
CA GLU A 55 2.12 -6.25 9.75
C GLU A 55 0.79 -7.00 9.58
N LEU A 56 -0.29 -6.28 9.28
CA LEU A 56 -1.60 -6.90 9.03
C LEU A 56 -1.56 -7.90 7.88
N GLN A 57 -0.84 -7.59 6.80
CA GLN A 57 -0.65 -8.51 5.67
C GLN A 57 0.14 -9.75 6.10
N ARG A 58 1.21 -9.57 6.87
CA ARG A 58 2.04 -10.67 7.39
C ARG A 58 1.23 -11.60 8.28
N GLU A 59 0.41 -11.05 9.18
CA GLU A 59 -0.53 -11.76 10.06
C GLU A 59 -1.76 -12.33 9.34
N ARG A 60 -1.91 -12.08 8.03
CA ARG A 60 -3.05 -12.50 7.19
C ARG A 60 -4.40 -11.94 7.68
N LYS A 61 -4.38 -10.78 8.32
CA LYS A 61 -5.60 -10.03 8.69
C LYS A 61 -6.19 -9.28 7.50
N ILE A 62 -5.35 -8.97 6.53
CA ILE A 62 -5.71 -8.45 5.21
C ILE A 62 -5.12 -9.38 4.14
N ASP A 63 -5.61 -9.27 2.91
CA ASP A 63 -5.20 -10.15 1.80
C ASP A 63 -5.06 -9.37 0.50
N LEU A 64 -4.16 -8.38 0.53
CA LEU A 64 -3.75 -7.63 -0.65
C LEU A 64 -2.83 -8.50 -1.52
N ARG A 65 -3.04 -8.47 -2.83
CA ARG A 65 -2.14 -9.03 -3.84
C ARG A 65 -1.17 -7.98 -4.35
N THR A 66 -1.67 -6.76 -4.54
CA THR A 66 -0.92 -5.63 -5.05
C THR A 66 -1.01 -4.48 -4.05
N PHE A 67 0.13 -3.95 -3.63
CA PHE A 67 0.20 -2.71 -2.85
C PHE A 67 1.29 -1.81 -3.42
N ARG A 68 0.87 -0.79 -4.16
CA ARG A 68 1.78 0.16 -4.82
C ARG A 68 1.61 1.52 -4.17
N LEU A 69 2.69 2.04 -3.62
CA LEU A 69 2.72 3.34 -2.98
C LEU A 69 3.74 4.24 -3.66
N THR A 70 3.32 5.44 -4.01
CA THR A 70 4.17 6.59 -4.23
C THR A 70 3.98 7.51 -3.04
N ALA A 71 4.95 7.53 -2.13
CA ALA A 71 4.91 8.33 -0.93
C ALA A 71 5.40 9.75 -1.25
N CYS A 72 4.51 10.72 -1.08
CA CYS A 72 4.76 12.12 -1.38
C CYS A 72 5.38 12.85 -0.18
N GLY A 73 6.38 13.69 -0.45
CA GLY A 73 6.92 14.63 0.55
C GLY A 73 7.73 13.97 1.67
N LEU A 74 8.22 12.75 1.47
CA LEU A 74 9.18 12.14 2.39
C LEU A 74 10.52 12.87 2.33
N SER A 75 11.23 12.94 3.45
CA SER A 75 12.66 13.26 3.49
C SER A 75 13.52 12.06 3.09
N GLU A 76 14.82 12.28 2.82
CA GLU A 76 15.77 11.18 2.52
C GLU A 76 15.86 10.14 3.65
N ASN A 77 15.81 10.59 4.90
CA ASN A 77 15.83 9.72 6.07
C ASN A 77 14.56 8.84 6.12
N GLU A 78 13.40 9.44 5.89
CA GLU A 78 12.12 8.73 5.83
C GLU A 78 12.06 7.75 4.66
N TRP A 79 12.63 8.11 3.51
CA TRP A 79 12.76 7.19 2.38
C TRP A 79 13.68 5.99 2.70
N THR A 80 14.75 6.23 3.44
CA THR A 80 15.65 5.18 3.92
C THR A 80 14.91 4.22 4.86
N GLU A 81 14.19 4.76 5.83
CA GLU A 81 13.38 3.96 6.77
C GLU A 81 12.29 3.15 6.05
N LEU A 82 11.60 3.74 5.05
CA LEU A 82 10.63 3.02 4.23
C LEU A 82 11.26 1.88 3.42
N SER A 83 12.48 2.10 2.92
CA SER A 83 13.24 1.06 2.20
C SER A 83 13.61 -0.09 3.12
N GLU A 84 14.07 0.19 4.35
CA GLU A 84 14.36 -0.83 5.36
C GLU A 84 13.12 -1.65 5.73
N ILE A 85 11.97 -0.98 5.88
CA ILE A 85 10.68 -1.66 6.11
C ILE A 85 10.40 -2.61 4.94
N ARG A 86 10.44 -2.14 3.70
CA ARG A 86 10.21 -3.01 2.52
C ARG A 86 11.12 -4.23 2.55
N ASP A 87 12.40 -4.03 2.81
CA ASP A 87 13.40 -5.09 2.80
C ASP A 87 13.15 -6.11 3.91
N SER A 88 12.67 -5.69 5.09
CA SER A 88 12.27 -6.58 6.19
C SER A 88 11.10 -7.52 5.82
N TYR A 89 10.25 -7.12 4.87
CA TYR A 89 9.12 -7.92 4.39
C TYR A 89 9.37 -8.61 3.04
N SER A 90 10.54 -8.41 2.42
CA SER A 90 10.91 -8.99 1.11
C SER A 90 10.67 -10.50 1.02
N THR A 91 11.09 -11.25 2.03
CA THR A 91 10.91 -12.71 2.09
C THR A 91 9.42 -13.09 2.05
N MET A 92 8.56 -12.35 2.75
CA MET A 92 7.12 -12.60 2.74
C MET A 92 6.51 -12.26 1.37
N ILE A 93 6.93 -11.15 0.76
CA ILE A 93 6.47 -10.71 -0.57
C ILE A 93 6.80 -11.77 -1.61
N GLU A 94 8.03 -12.26 -1.62
CA GLU A 94 8.50 -13.29 -2.56
C GLU A 94 7.78 -14.63 -2.36
N GLN A 95 7.75 -15.14 -1.12
CA GLN A 95 7.12 -16.44 -0.82
C GLN A 95 5.63 -16.49 -1.15
N ARG A 96 4.96 -15.34 -1.08
CA ARG A 96 3.52 -15.22 -1.35
C ARG A 96 3.22 -14.68 -2.75
N ALA A 97 4.25 -14.42 -3.58
CA ALA A 97 4.14 -13.84 -4.91
C ALA A 97 3.28 -12.55 -4.94
N LEU A 98 3.56 -11.62 -4.02
CA LEU A 98 2.86 -10.33 -3.90
C LEU A 98 3.55 -9.25 -4.74
N ASP A 99 2.78 -8.31 -5.29
CA ASP A 99 3.31 -7.15 -6.02
C ASP A 99 3.30 -5.90 -5.13
N PHE A 100 4.27 -5.83 -4.23
CA PHE A 100 4.39 -4.73 -3.26
C PHE A 100 5.54 -3.82 -3.68
N ARG A 101 5.24 -2.56 -3.98
CA ARG A 101 6.22 -1.59 -4.50
C ARG A 101 6.05 -0.25 -3.83
N PHE A 102 7.14 0.27 -3.30
CA PHE A 102 7.20 1.60 -2.71
C PHE A 102 8.14 2.46 -3.54
N THR A 103 7.70 3.67 -3.82
CA THR A 103 8.40 4.71 -4.60
C THR A 103 8.19 6.05 -3.89
N THR A 104 8.96 7.05 -4.26
CA THR A 104 8.83 8.41 -3.74
C THR A 104 8.86 9.42 -4.89
N ASP A 105 8.25 10.57 -4.68
CA ASP A 105 8.33 11.73 -5.57
C ASP A 105 9.63 12.55 -5.40
N LEU A 106 10.48 12.19 -4.42
CA LEU A 106 11.82 12.76 -4.29
C LEU A 106 12.59 12.58 -5.60
N ILE A 107 12.99 13.71 -6.19
CA ILE A 107 14.02 13.73 -7.23
C ILE A 107 15.34 13.45 -6.52
N VAL A 108 15.73 12.18 -6.45
CA VAL A 108 17.07 11.80 -6.00
C VAL A 108 18.01 12.10 -7.17
N ASP A 109 18.53 13.32 -7.22
CA ASP A 109 19.64 13.67 -8.12
C ASP A 109 20.85 12.83 -7.71
N PHE A 110 21.07 11.71 -8.38
CA PHE A 110 22.35 11.00 -8.31
C PHE A 110 23.37 11.82 -9.12
N SER A 111 23.97 12.81 -8.47
CA SER A 111 25.19 13.48 -8.94
C SER A 111 26.43 12.65 -8.66
#